data_AF-A0A1Q7RX12-F1
#
_entry.id   AF-A0A1Q7RX12-F1
#
_cell.length_a   1.000
_cell.length_b   1.000
_cell.length_c   1.000
_cell.angle_alpha   90.00
_cell.angle_beta   90.00
_cell.angle_gamma   90.00
#
_symmetry.space_group_name_H-M   'P 1'
#
loop_
_entity.id
_entity.type
_entity.pdbx_description
1 polymer ?
#
loop_
_entity_poly.entity_id
_entity_poly.type
_entity_poly.pdbx_seq_one_letter_code
_entity_poly.pdbx_strand_id
1 'polypeptide(L)' 'MRLKELERDGIIRKTEDEDLVVRWTLTEKGEDTLPILTRLMAFGSKWYAKEVFEDKVPRSLNEIFTKPEAQEIVQRLYES' A
#
# COMPACT_ATOMS: atom_id res chain seq x y z
N MET A 1 3.84 -17.45 4.12
CA MET A 1 4.41 -17.69 2.77
C MET A 1 4.74 -16.37 2.08
N ARG A 2 3.77 -15.46 1.88
CA ARG A 2 3.97 -14.16 1.21
C ARG A 2 5.02 -13.24 1.84
N LEU A 3 5.06 -13.10 3.17
CA LEU A 3 6.09 -12.26 3.82
C LEU A 3 7.51 -12.76 3.56
N LYS A 4 7.73 -14.09 3.59
CA LYS A 4 9.05 -14.68 3.27
C LYS A 4 9.44 -14.45 1.81
N GLU A 5 8.47 -14.46 0.89
CA GLU A 5 8.71 -14.14 -0.52
C GLU A 5 9.08 -12.66 -0.69
N LEU A 6 8.32 -11.75 -0.10
CA LEU A 6 8.59 -10.31 -0.14
C LEU A 6 9.95 -9.97 0.50
N GLU A 7 10.32 -10.67 1.57
CA GLU A 7 11.62 -10.51 2.21
C GLU A 7 12.76 -11.00 1.32
N ARG A 8 12.64 -12.23 0.77
CA ARG A 8 13.60 -12.81 -0.17
C ARG A 8 13.80 -11.90 -1.38
N ASP A 9 12.73 -11.28 -1.87
CA ASP A 9 12.75 -10.41 -3.04
C ASP A 9 13.18 -8.97 -2.68
N GLY A 10 13.50 -8.71 -1.41
CA GLY A 10 14.04 -7.45 -0.91
C GLY A 10 13.04 -6.31 -0.88
N ILE A 11 11.73 -6.60 -0.82
CA ILE A 11 10.66 -5.59 -0.74
C ILE A 11 10.44 -5.18 0.72
N ILE A 12 10.44 -6.14 1.64
CA ILE A 12 10.32 -5.93 3.08
C ILE A 12 11.55 -6.45 3.83
N ARG A 13 11.74 -5.97 5.05
CA ARG A 13 12.77 -6.45 5.98
C ARG A 13 12.13 -6.86 7.30
N LYS A 14 12.50 -8.03 7.82
CA LYS A 14 12.19 -8.43 9.19
C LYS A 14 13.12 -7.70 10.17
N THR A 15 12.55 -7.08 11.19
CA THR A 15 13.28 -6.64 12.38
C THR A 15 12.70 -7.35 13.61
N GLU A 16 13.58 -7.73 14.54
CA GLU A 16 13.21 -8.39 15.79
C GLU A 16 13.73 -7.49 16.91
N ASP A 17 12.83 -7.03 17.79
CA ASP A 17 13.22 -6.21 18.93
C ASP A 17 13.60 -7.08 20.15
N GLU A 18 14.11 -6.43 21.19
CA GLU A 18 14.54 -7.09 22.44
C GLU A 18 13.39 -7.83 23.14
N ASP A 19 12.14 -7.44 22.87
CA ASP A 19 10.91 -8.07 23.37
C ASP A 19 10.45 -9.27 22.51
N LEU A 20 11.27 -9.73 21.55
CA LEU A 20 10.97 -10.80 20.60
C LEU A 20 9.76 -10.50 19.70
N VAL A 21 9.41 -9.23 19.52
CA VAL A 21 8.34 -8.84 18.61
C VAL A 21 8.91 -8.73 17.19
N VAL A 22 8.33 -9.52 16.29
CA VAL A 22 8.67 -9.49 14.88
C VAL A 22 7.93 -8.33 14.19
N ARG A 23 8.70 -7.38 13.67
CA ARG A 23 8.20 -6.26 12.85
C ARG A 23 8.68 -6.40 11.42
N TRP A 24 7.88 -5.87 10.50
CA TRP A 24 8.17 -5.85 9.07
C TRP A 24 8.11 -4.42 8.60
N THR A 25 9.16 -3.98 7.92
CA THR A 25 9.22 -2.63 7.33
C THR A 25 9.50 -2.73 5.84
N LEU A 26 9.00 -1.75 5.07
CA LEU A 26 9.39 -1.61 3.67
C LEU A 26 10.87 -1.24 3.58
N THR A 27 11.53 -1.80 2.58
CA THR A 27 12.83 -1.30 2.13
C THR A 27 12.63 -0.16 1.13
N GLU A 28 13.70 0.49 0.68
CA GLU A 28 13.65 1.45 -0.44
C GLU A 28 12.97 0.86 -1.68
N LYS A 29 13.37 -0.35 -2.09
CA LYS A 29 12.72 -1.09 -3.19
C LYS A 29 11.23 -1.32 -2.95
N GLY A 30 10.83 -1.53 -1.70
CA GLY A 30 9.43 -1.69 -1.33
C GLY A 30 8.63 -0.39 -1.40
N GLU A 31 9.19 0.71 -0.90
CA GLU A 31 8.61 2.05 -1.02
C GLU A 31 8.42 2.44 -2.49
N ASP A 32 9.38 2.12 -3.36
CA ASP A 32 9.30 2.37 -4.81
C ASP A 32 8.15 1.62 -5.52
N THR A 33 7.57 0.59 -4.89
CA THR A 33 6.38 -0.08 -5.43
C THR A 33 5.08 0.66 -5.14
N LEU A 34 5.04 1.54 -4.12
CA LEU A 34 3.83 2.24 -3.70
C LEU A 34 3.18 3.07 -4.81
N PRO A 35 3.90 3.83 -5.66
CA PRO A 35 3.27 4.54 -6.79
C PRO A 35 2.54 3.59 -7.76
N ILE A 36 3.10 2.40 -8.00
CA ILE A 36 2.53 1.41 -8.93
C ILE A 36 1.23 0.84 -8.35
N LEU A 37 1.29 0.38 -7.09
CA LEU A 37 0.14 -0.17 -6.38
C LEU A 37 -0.98 0.87 -6.25
N THR A 38 -0.62 2.10 -5.92
CA THR A 38 -1.56 3.22 -5.75
C THR A 38 -2.26 3.58 -7.05
N ARG A 39 -1.54 3.61 -8.18
CA ARG A 39 -2.14 3.82 -9.51
C ARG A 39 -3.06 2.67 -9.92
N LEU A 40 -2.68 1.42 -9.63
CA LEU A 40 -3.53 0.27 -9.89
C LEU A 40 -4.83 0.35 -9.08
N MET A 41 -4.76 0.74 -7.80
CA MET A 41 -5.93 0.98 -6.96
C MET A 41 -6.81 2.09 -7.54
N ALA A 42 -6.25 3.25 -7.88
CA ALA A 42 -7.02 4.36 -8.45
C ALA A 42 -7.75 3.97 -9.74
N PHE A 43 -7.08 3.20 -10.61
CA PHE A 43 -7.68 2.67 -11.83
C PHE A 43 -8.85 1.72 -11.54
N GLY A 44 -8.64 0.75 -10.65
CA GLY A 44 -9.66 -0.22 -10.25
C GLY A 44 -10.87 0.45 -9.60
N SER A 45 -10.64 1.35 -8.65
CA SER A 45 -11.71 2.06 -7.95
C SER A 45 -12.53 2.98 -8.85
N LYS A 46 -11.95 3.50 -9.94
CA LYS A 46 -12.67 4.33 -10.91
C LYS A 46 -13.49 3.53 -11.91
N TRP A 47 -12.88 2.50 -12.51
CA TRP A 47 -13.45 1.80 -13.67
C TRP A 47 -14.14 0.48 -13.33
N TYR A 48 -13.78 -0.11 -12.20
CA TYR A 48 -14.25 -1.42 -11.74
C TYR A 48 -14.92 -1.33 -10.35
N ALA A 49 -15.57 -0.19 -10.08
CA ALA A 49 -16.25 0.06 -8.81
C ALA A 49 -17.31 -1.00 -8.48
N LYS A 50 -17.95 -1.58 -9.51
CA LYS A 50 -18.99 -2.60 -9.34
C LYS A 50 -18.44 -3.94 -8.84
N GLU A 51 -17.17 -4.20 -9.10
CA GLU A 51 -16.46 -5.41 -8.74
C GLU A 51 -15.72 -5.26 -7.40
N VAL A 52 -15.24 -4.04 -7.08
CA VAL A 52 -14.38 -3.80 -5.91
C VAL A 52 -15.09 -3.18 -4.71
N PHE A 53 -16.28 -2.58 -4.88
CA PHE A 53 -17.06 -1.99 -3.80
C PHE A 53 -18.49 -2.56 -3.73
N GLU A 54 -18.97 -2.85 -2.51
CA GLU A 54 -20.32 -3.41 -2.29
C GLU A 54 -21.44 -2.46 -2.74
N ASP A 55 -21.25 -1.16 -2.52
CA ASP A 55 -22.18 -0.10 -2.94
C ASP A 55 -22.06 0.26 -4.43
N LYS A 56 -21.04 -0.28 -5.11
CA LYS A 56 -20.75 -0.07 -6.54
C LYS A 56 -20.42 1.38 -6.88
N VAL A 57 -20.05 2.19 -5.89
CA VAL A 57 -19.76 3.62 -6.07
C VAL A 57 -18.26 3.83 -6.28
N PRO A 58 -17.83 4.52 -7.35
CA PRO A 58 -16.43 4.87 -7.54
C PRO A 58 -15.90 5.77 -6.42
N ARG A 59 -14.65 5.56 -6.00
CA ARG A 59 -13.99 6.35 -4.96
C ARG A 59 -12.60 6.79 -5.39
N SER A 60 -12.23 7.99 -4.97
CA SER A 60 -10.85 8.48 -5.04
C SER A 60 -9.97 7.81 -3.98
N LEU A 61 -8.66 7.91 -4.14
CA LEU A 61 -7.72 7.36 -3.16
C LEU A 61 -7.88 7.99 -1.78
N ASN A 62 -8.21 9.28 -1.68
CA ASN A 62 -8.42 9.96 -0.39
C ASN A 62 -9.70 9.50 0.33
N GLU A 63 -10.70 9.03 -0.43
CA GLU A 63 -11.91 8.42 0.15
C GLU A 63 -11.67 6.98 0.59
N ILE A 64 -10.72 6.28 -0.05
CA ILE A 64 -10.34 4.90 0.30
C ILE A 64 -9.39 4.90 1.52
N PHE A 65 -8.39 5.78 1.51
CA PHE A 65 -7.42 5.93 2.58
C PHE A 65 -7.91 6.95 3.60
N THR A 66 -8.52 6.48 4.68
CA THR A 66 -9.08 7.32 5.75
C THR A 66 -8.10 7.62 6.88
N LYS A 67 -6.97 6.90 6.94
CA LYS A 67 -5.94 7.10 7.96
C LYS A 67 -4.96 8.20 7.52
N PRO A 68 -4.57 9.14 8.42
CA PRO A 68 -3.66 10.23 8.08
C PRO A 68 -2.35 9.75 7.45
N GLU A 69 -1.76 8.67 7.97
CA GLU A 69 -0.48 8.13 7.49
C GLU A 69 -0.58 7.62 6.05
N ALA A 70 -1.74 7.04 5.68
CA ALA A 70 -1.98 6.57 4.33
C ALA A 70 -2.28 7.73 3.36
N GLN A 71 -2.96 8.78 3.84
CA GLN A 71 -3.21 10.00 3.06
C GLN A 71 -1.91 10.74 2.77
N GLU A 72 -0.97 10.80 3.73
CA GLU A 72 0.34 11.39 3.52
C GLU A 72 1.13 10.67 2.40
N ILE A 73 1.08 9.32 2.38
CA ILE A 73 1.67 8.53 1.30
C ILE A 73 1.04 8.89 -0.05
N VAL A 74 -0.29 8.96 -0.13
CA VAL A 74 -0.96 9.37 -1.38
C VAL A 74 -0.53 10.77 -1.79
N GLN A 75 -0.52 11.73 -0.87
CA GLN A 75 -0.13 13.11 -1.16
C GLN A 75 1.29 13.19 -1.74
N ARG A 76 2.25 12.56 -1.06
CA ARG A 76 3.66 12.47 -1.49
C ARG A 76 3.80 11.91 -2.91
N LEU A 77 2.97 10.94 -3.29
CA LEU A 77 3.03 10.28 -4.59
C LEU A 77 2.44 11.09 -5.75
N TYR A 78 1.61 12.10 -5.48
CA TYR A 78 0.93 12.91 -6.50
C TYR A 78 1.41 14.37 -6.57
N GLU A 79 2.26 14.81 -5.64
CA GLU A 79 2.88 16.14 -5.62
C GLU A 79 4.32 16.19 -6.15
N SER A 80 4.83 15.09 -6.72
CA SER A 80 6.15 15.01 -7.40
C SER A 80 6.04 15.20 -8.91
#